data_AF-A0A2Z2PX05-F1
#
_entry.id   AF-A0A2Z2PX05-F1
#
_cell.length_a   1.000
_cell.length_b   1.000
_cell.length_c   1.000
_cell.angle_alpha   90.00
_cell.angle_beta   90.00
_cell.angle_gamma   90.00
#
_symmetry.space_group_name_H-M   'P 1'
#
loop_
_entity.id
_entity.type
_entity.pdbx_description
1 polymer ?
#
loop_
_entity_poly.entity_id
_entity_poly.type
_entity_poly.pdbx_seq_one_letter_code
_entity_poly.pdbx_strand_id
1 'polypeptide(L)'
;MNRSIDRQAEMRRMEEACRQTRHQLDLIERQIIRRMTALIPSLGRRKYGYRRGRPPEPEAFLTRYRSNLAAITAQRQPEIDALTRKLMRQQSAIAALQETMP
;
A
#
# COMPACT_ATOMS: atom_id res chain seq x y z
N MET A 1 8.01 38.50 -17.06
CA MET A 1 7.08 37.40 -17.39
C MET A 1 7.59 36.00 -17.00
N ASN A 2 8.90 35.75 -16.83
CA ASN A 2 9.42 34.38 -16.53
C ASN A 2 9.04 33.79 -15.16
N ARG A 3 8.97 34.59 -14.09
CA ARG A 3 8.72 34.07 -12.72
C ARG A 3 7.39 33.32 -12.55
N SER A 4 6.37 33.65 -13.34
CA SER A 4 5.08 32.97 -13.29
C SER A 4 5.12 31.60 -13.96
N ILE A 5 5.85 31.50 -15.08
CA ILE A 5 6.01 30.25 -15.83
C ILE A 5 6.87 29.26 -15.04
N ASP A 6 7.94 29.76 -14.41
CA ASP A 6 8.82 28.95 -13.56
C ASP A 6 8.06 28.36 -12.36
N ARG A 7 7.19 29.14 -11.70
CA ARG A 7 6.33 28.67 -10.59
C ARG A 7 5.28 27.65 -11.04
N GLN A 8 4.66 27.85 -12.21
CA GLN A 8 3.72 26.87 -12.75
C GLN A 8 4.43 25.55 -13.11
N ALA A 9 5.65 25.62 -13.65
CA ALA A 9 6.46 24.44 -13.92
C ALA A 9 6.87 23.71 -12.63
N GLU A 10 7.24 24.45 -11.59
CA GLU A 10 7.54 23.91 -10.26
C GLU A 10 6.32 23.21 -9.63
N MET A 11 5.16 23.86 -9.65
CA MET A 11 3.91 23.28 -9.15
C MET A 11 3.57 21.96 -9.86
N ARG A 12 3.67 21.90 -11.20
CA ARG A 12 3.44 20.66 -11.96
C ARG A 12 4.41 19.54 -11.57
N ARG A 13 5.68 19.85 -11.33
CA ARG A 13 6.68 18.87 -10.86
C ARG A 13 6.35 18.35 -9.47
N MET A 14 5.91 19.20 -8.56
CA MET A 14 5.51 18.80 -7.21
C MET A 14 4.26 17.90 -7.23
N GLU A 15 3.26 18.25 -8.04
CA GLU A 15 2.08 17.41 -8.24
C GLU A 15 2.42 16.04 -8.83
N GLU A 16 3.35 16.00 -9.78
CA GLU A 16 3.83 14.73 -10.35
C GLU A 16 4.56 13.89 -9.30
N ALA A 17 5.42 14.49 -8.48
CA ALA A 17 6.09 13.79 -7.38
C ALA A 17 5.09 13.23 -6.34
N CYS A 18 3.98 13.93 -6.10
CA CYS A 18 2.85 13.43 -5.31
C CYS A 18 2.17 12.23 -5.98
N ARG A 19 1.87 12.32 -7.28
CA ARG A 19 1.26 11.22 -8.06
C ARG A 19 2.16 9.97 -8.04
N GLN A 20 3.46 10.14 -8.20
CA GLN A 20 4.43 9.04 -8.13
C GLN A 20 4.44 8.38 -6.74
N THR A 21 4.45 9.15 -5.66
CA THR A 21 4.43 8.61 -4.29
C THR A 21 3.12 7.87 -4.00
N ARG A 22 1.97 8.40 -4.45
CA ARG A 22 0.67 7.70 -4.38
C ARG A 22 0.67 6.40 -5.18
N HIS A 23 1.25 6.41 -6.38
CA HIS A 23 1.37 5.21 -7.19
C HIS A 23 2.25 4.15 -6.53
N GLN A 24 3.33 4.54 -5.85
CA GLN A 24 4.15 3.60 -5.09
C GLN A 24 3.36 2.92 -3.95
N LEU A 25 2.49 3.66 -3.25
CA LEU A 25 1.59 3.08 -2.26
C LEU A 25 0.60 2.07 -2.90
N ASP A 26 -0.01 2.42 -4.03
CA ASP A 26 -0.90 1.51 -4.78
C ASP A 26 -0.17 0.23 -5.24
N LEU A 27 1.09 0.35 -5.68
CA LEU A 27 1.91 -0.81 -6.04
C LEU A 27 2.16 -1.73 -4.84
N ILE A 28 2.42 -1.17 -3.65
CA ILE A 28 2.59 -1.97 -2.42
C ILE A 28 1.29 -2.70 -2.08
N GLU A 29 0.15 -2.02 -2.12
CA GLU A 29 -1.16 -2.64 -1.86
C GLU A 29 -1.44 -3.79 -2.83
N ARG A 30 -1.20 -3.59 -4.13
CA ARG A 30 -1.33 -4.64 -5.14
C ARG A 30 -0.39 -5.81 -4.89
N GLN A 31 0.84 -5.56 -4.43
CA GLN A 31 1.78 -6.62 -4.07
C GLN A 31 1.30 -7.43 -2.87
N ILE A 32 0.74 -6.78 -1.85
CA ILE A 32 0.15 -7.44 -0.68
C ILE A 32 -1.00 -8.35 -1.13
N ILE A 33 -1.94 -7.82 -1.92
CA ILE A 33 -3.10 -8.58 -2.45
C ILE A 33 -2.63 -9.77 -3.30
N ARG A 34 -1.67 -9.55 -4.20
CA ARG A 34 -1.14 -10.60 -5.08
C ARG A 34 -0.46 -11.71 -4.28
N ARG A 35 0.35 -11.35 -3.28
CA ARG A 35 1.03 -12.31 -2.40
C ARG A 35 0.03 -13.11 -1.58
N MET A 36 -1.00 -12.47 -1.04
CA MET A 36 -2.06 -13.17 -0.32
C MET A 36 -2.85 -14.11 -1.23
N THR A 37 -3.21 -13.67 -2.44
CA THR A 37 -3.95 -14.50 -3.41
C THR A 37 -3.16 -15.75 -3.79
N ALA A 38 -1.84 -15.63 -3.98
CA ALA A 38 -0.97 -16.77 -4.23
C ALA A 38 -0.88 -17.76 -3.06
N LEU A 39 -1.11 -17.31 -1.82
CA LEU A 39 -1.11 -18.16 -0.62
C LEU A 39 -2.45 -18.87 -0.38
N ILE A 40 -3.58 -18.40 -0.93
CA ILE A 40 -4.91 -19.00 -0.70
C ILE A 40 -4.95 -20.52 -0.94
N PRO A 41 -4.40 -21.05 -2.06
CA PRO A 41 -4.44 -22.50 -2.30
C PRO A 41 -3.66 -23.31 -1.27
N SER A 42 -2.54 -22.79 -0.73
CA SER A 42 -1.75 -23.49 0.28
C SER A 42 -2.38 -23.42 1.67
N LEU A 43 -3.13 -22.36 1.96
CA LEU A 43 -3.91 -22.22 3.19
C LEU A 43 -5.08 -23.22 3.25
N GLY A 44 -5.70 -23.53 2.10
CA GLY A 44 -6.77 -24.54 2.00
C GLY A 44 -6.26 -25.99 1.96
N ARG A 45 -5.01 -26.21 1.55
CA ARG A 45 -4.43 -27.55 1.34
C ARG A 45 -3.75 -28.08 2.62
N ARG A 46 -4.52 -28.30 3.69
CA ARG A 46 -4.00 -29.12 4.79
C ARG A 46 -3.94 -30.56 4.31
N LYS A 47 -2.74 -31.16 4.37
CA LYS A 47 -2.49 -32.60 4.20
C LYS A 47 -3.44 -33.35 5.13
N TYR A 48 -4.54 -33.89 4.60
CA TYR A 48 -5.38 -34.85 5.29
C TYR A 48 -4.58 -36.16 5.41
N GLY A 49 -3.70 -36.22 6.40
CA GLY A 49 -3.38 -37.49 7.01
C GLY A 49 -4.66 -37.99 7.67
N TYR A 50 -5.43 -38.78 6.91
CA TYR A 50 -6.44 -39.73 7.37
C TYR A 50 -6.87 -39.61 8.85
N ARG A 51 -7.69 -38.61 9.18
CA ARG A 51 -8.60 -38.70 10.33
C ARG A 51 -10.01 -38.49 9.80
N ARG A 52 -10.62 -39.63 9.44
CA ARG A 52 -12.03 -39.81 9.06
C ARG A 52 -12.93 -38.80 9.77
N GLY A 53 -13.58 -37.93 9.00
CA GLY A 53 -14.88 -37.37 9.39
C GLY A 53 -14.96 -35.93 9.93
N ARG A 54 -13.86 -35.22 10.21
CA ARG A 54 -13.97 -33.82 10.68
C ARG A 54 -13.87 -32.82 9.51
N PRO A 55 -14.91 -32.00 9.25
CA PRO A 55 -14.82 -30.92 8.27
C PRO A 55 -13.69 -29.95 8.64
N PRO A 56 -13.02 -29.32 7.66
CA PRO A 56 -12.05 -28.27 7.94
C PRO A 56 -12.76 -27.13 8.68
N GLU A 57 -12.27 -26.78 9.86
CA GLU A 57 -12.84 -25.69 10.66
C GLU A 57 -12.68 -24.34 9.92
N PRO A 58 -13.77 -23.70 9.50
CA PRO A 58 -13.71 -22.43 8.77
C PRO A 58 -12.97 -21.34 9.56
N GLU A 59 -13.09 -21.37 10.88
CA GLU A 59 -12.42 -20.44 11.81
C GLU A 59 -10.88 -20.62 11.80
N ALA A 60 -10.40 -21.86 11.67
CA ALA A 60 -8.97 -22.14 11.57
C ALA A 60 -8.38 -21.63 10.25
N PHE A 61 -9.17 -21.62 9.16
CA PHE A 61 -8.76 -21.00 7.89
C PHE A 61 -8.69 -19.48 8.01
N LEU A 62 -9.75 -18.84 8.53
CA LEU A 62 -9.81 -17.38 8.69
C LEU A 62 -8.71 -16.85 9.60
N THR A 63 -8.41 -17.58 10.69
CA THR A 63 -7.31 -17.23 11.60
C THR A 63 -5.98 -17.24 10.86
N ARG A 64 -5.66 -18.30 10.10
CA ARG A 64 -4.43 -18.36 9.31
C ARG A 64 -4.38 -17.27 8.25
N TYR A 65 -5.50 -17.01 7.57
CA TYR A 65 -5.61 -15.96 6.57
C TYR A 65 -5.27 -14.59 7.19
N ARG A 66 -5.90 -14.24 8.31
CA ARG A 66 -5.65 -12.98 9.03
C ARG A 66 -4.22 -12.86 9.53
N SER A 67 -3.65 -13.93 10.09
CA SER A 67 -2.26 -13.94 10.55
C SER A 67 -1.27 -13.73 9.39
N ASN A 68 -1.49 -14.37 8.24
CA ASN A 68 -0.63 -14.20 7.07
C ASN A 68 -0.76 -12.79 6.47
N LEU A 69 -1.98 -12.24 6.41
CA LEU A 69 -2.20 -10.87 5.98
C LEU A 69 -1.43 -9.89 6.87
N ALA A 70 -1.59 -10.02 8.19
CA ALA A 70 -0.91 -9.18 9.15
C ALA A 70 0.62 -9.28 9.02
N ALA A 71 1.17 -10.49 8.83
CA ALA A 71 2.60 -10.67 8.64
C ALA A 71 3.13 -10.01 7.35
N ILE A 72 2.39 -10.11 6.24
CA ILE A 72 2.77 -9.49 4.96
C ILE A 72 2.66 -7.97 5.05
N THR A 73 1.61 -7.45 5.68
CA THR A 73 1.46 -6.01 5.90
C THR A 73 2.55 -5.48 6.83
N ALA A 74 2.86 -6.18 7.93
CA ALA A 74 3.91 -5.78 8.86
C ALA A 74 5.30 -5.66 8.19
N GLN A 75 5.63 -6.56 7.26
CA GLN A 75 6.86 -6.48 6.47
C GLN A 75 6.94 -5.21 5.60
N ARG A 76 5.79 -4.69 5.16
CA ARG A 76 5.69 -3.50 4.30
C ARG A 76 5.41 -2.22 5.08
N GLN A 77 5.04 -2.32 6.35
CA GLN A 77 4.63 -1.18 7.16
C GLN A 77 5.68 -0.05 7.22
N PRO A 78 6.99 -0.32 7.39
CA PRO A 78 7.98 0.75 7.41
C PRO A 78 8.06 1.54 6.10
N GLU A 79 7.87 0.84 4.97
CA GLU A 79 7.86 1.42 3.62
C GLU A 79 6.60 2.28 3.41
N ILE A 80 5.43 1.75 3.80
CA ILE A 80 4.14 2.47 3.78
C ILE A 80 4.21 3.74 4.62
N ASP A 81 4.74 3.65 5.85
CA ASP A 81 4.86 4.78 6.75
C ASP A 81 5.80 5.85 6.20
N ALA A 82 6.92 5.44 5.61
CA ALA A 82 7.88 6.36 5.00
C ALA A 82 7.27 7.11 3.80
N LEU A 83 6.56 6.40 2.92
CA LEU A 83 5.88 6.98 1.77
C LEU A 83 4.72 7.88 2.19
N THR A 84 3.97 7.50 3.22
CA THR A 84 2.86 8.30 3.78
C THR A 84 3.39 9.62 4.35
N ARG A 85 4.46 9.58 5.15
CA ARG A 85 5.10 10.80 5.67
C ARG A 85 5.65 11.68 4.53
N LYS A 86 6.23 11.07 3.50
CA LYS A 86 6.71 11.79 2.31
C LYS A 86 5.55 12.49 1.59
N LEU A 87 4.44 11.79 1.38
CA LEU A 87 3.25 12.31 0.73
C LEU A 87 2.65 13.49 1.50
N MET A 88 2.56 13.39 2.83
CA MET A 88 2.10 14.49 3.68
C MET A 88 2.97 15.73 3.50
N ARG A 89 4.30 15.58 3.55
CA ARG A 89 5.22 16.72 3.34
C ARG A 89 5.06 17.35 1.95
N GLN A 90 4.92 16.53 0.91
CA GLN A 90 4.71 17.04 -0.45
C GLN A 90 3.38 17.80 -0.57
N GLN A 91 2.31 17.28 0.03
CA GLN A 91 1.00 17.94 0.03
C GLN A 91 1.02 19.27 0.79
N SER A 92 1.67 19.33 1.95
CA SER A 92 1.85 20.58 2.68
C SER A 92 2.65 21.62 1.88
N ALA A 93 3.70 21.18 1.17
CA ALA A 93 4.50 22.09 0.34
C ALA A 93 3.70 22.64 -0.86
N ILE A 94 2.86 21.81 -1.50
CA ILE A 94 1.96 22.26 -2.56
C ILE A 94 0.93 23.26 -2.03
N ALA A 95 0.32 22.98 -0.87
CA ALA A 95 -0.67 23.88 -0.26
C ALA A 95 -0.05 25.25 0.04
N ALA A 96 1.14 25.28 0.64
CA ALA A 96 1.87 26.53 0.89
C ALA A 96 2.17 27.30 -0.42
N LEU A 97 2.57 26.58 -1.49
CA LEU A 97 2.82 27.21 -2.78
C LEU A 97 1.54 27.80 -3.39
N GLN A 98 0.40 27.11 -3.25
CA GLN A 98 -0.92 27.59 -3.71
C GLN A 98 -1.36 28.85 -2.95
N GLU A 99 -1.17 28.90 -1.63
CA GLU A 99 -1.46 30.09 -0.82
C GLU A 99 -0.60 31.30 -1.19
N THR A 100 0.61 31.07 -1.74
CA THR A 100 1.52 32.14 -2.16
C THR A 100 1.26 32.61 -3.61
N MET A 101 0.35 31.95 -4.34
CA MET A 101 -0.04 32.34 -5.70
C MET A 101 -1.30 33.23 -5.65
N PRO A 102 -1.22 34.51 -6.10
CA PRO A 102 -2.37 35.40 -6.19
C PRO A 102 -3.31 35.05 -7.35
#